data_AF-A0A0T7A1F8-F1
#
_entry.id   AF-A0A0T7A1F8-F1
#
_cell.length_a   1.000
_cell.length_b   1.000
_cell.length_c   1.000
_cell.angle_alpha   90.00
_cell.angle_beta   90.00
_cell.angle_gamma   90.00
#
_symmetry.space_group_name_H-M   'P 1'
#
loop_
_entity.id
_entity.type
_entity.pdbx_description
1 polymer ?
#
loop_
_entity_poly.entity_id
_entity_poly.type
_entity_poly.pdbx_seq_one_letter_code
_entity_poly.pdbx_strand_id
1 'polypeptide(L)'
;MIEEILDYIKKSSGIVGDGVTIALFDGKYYSFLPVSFGGEVEYLKSIGVIYGYAYEGHCYKLPKPQIMCLSERPTAIADGDCGCDCGFDAKFGYAVWSIDKLERAISLDIRADNLKTLVLDENLPGNRSPLAYAQTMALAPQRQRD
;
A
#
# COMPACT_ATOMS: atom_id res chain seq x y z
N MET A 1 29.05 16.94 -2.64
CA MET A 1 28.63 17.13 -1.23
C MET A 1 27.17 17.57 -1.08
N ILE A 2 26.73 18.77 -1.51
CA ILE A 2 25.30 19.16 -1.41
C ILE A 2 24.41 18.31 -2.32
N GLU A 3 24.86 17.99 -3.54
CA GLU A 3 24.13 17.10 -4.45
C GLU A 3 24.04 15.66 -3.94
N GLU A 4 25.07 15.15 -3.26
CA GLU A 4 25.06 13.81 -2.66
C GLU A 4 24.12 13.75 -1.45
N ILE A 5 24.06 14.83 -0.65
CA ILE A 5 23.09 14.96 0.45
C ILE A 5 21.66 15.07 -0.12
N LEU A 6 21.46 15.83 -1.20
CA LEU A 6 20.16 15.92 -1.89
C LEU A 6 19.75 14.59 -2.53
N ASP A 7 20.69 13.83 -3.10
CA ASP A 7 20.44 12.50 -3.66
C ASP A 7 20.16 11.47 -2.56
N TYR A 8 20.89 11.53 -1.44
CA TYR A 8 20.62 10.75 -0.24
C TYR A 8 19.24 11.07 0.33
N ILE A 9 18.90 12.35 0.49
CA ILE A 9 17.59 12.80 0.98
C ILE A 9 16.49 12.37 0.01
N LYS A 10 16.66 12.52 -1.32
CA LYS A 10 15.68 12.07 -2.33
C LYS A 10 15.46 10.56 -2.28
N LYS A 11 16.53 9.77 -2.14
CA LYS A 11 16.45 8.31 -1.95
C LYS A 11 15.86 7.91 -0.59
N SER A 12 15.99 8.77 0.42
CA SER A 12 15.43 8.57 1.76
C SER A 12 13.98 9.07 1.88
N SER A 13 13.52 9.91 0.95
CA SER A 13 12.25 10.63 1.04
C SER A 13 11.13 9.97 0.24
N GLY A 14 10.91 8.66 0.39
CA GLY A 14 9.67 7.95 0.02
C GLY A 14 9.19 7.94 -1.45
N ILE A 15 9.62 8.89 -2.29
CA ILE A 15 9.18 9.12 -3.67
C ILE A 15 10.45 9.44 -4.47
N VAL A 16 10.82 8.52 -5.35
CA VAL A 16 11.94 8.69 -6.30
C VAL A 16 11.35 8.53 -7.70
N GLY A 17 11.12 9.67 -8.38
CA GLY A 17 10.47 9.69 -9.70
C GLY A 17 9.02 9.21 -9.66
N ASP A 18 8.63 8.39 -10.62
CA ASP A 18 7.26 7.83 -10.78
C ASP A 18 7.02 6.60 -9.88
N GLY A 19 7.65 6.56 -8.70
CA GLY A 19 7.75 5.35 -7.89
C GLY A 19 7.75 5.62 -6.39
N VAL A 20 7.58 4.54 -5.61
CA VAL A 20 7.66 4.55 -4.14
C VAL A 20 8.95 3.87 -3.73
N THR A 21 9.64 4.41 -2.71
CA THR A 21 10.81 3.75 -2.12
C THR A 21 10.43 3.10 -0.80
N ILE A 22 10.63 1.78 -0.72
CA ILE A 22 10.51 1.04 0.53
C ILE A 22 11.87 1.06 1.22
N ALA A 23 11.90 1.44 2.49
CA ALA A 23 13.12 1.44 3.29
C ALA A 23 12.99 0.48 4.47
N LEU A 24 14.03 -0.32 4.69
CA LEU A 24 14.21 -1.16 5.88
C LEU A 24 15.33 -0.56 6.73
N PHE A 25 15.05 -0.33 8.01
CA PHE A 25 16.05 0.06 8.99
C PHE A 25 16.27 -1.10 9.97
N ASP A 26 17.49 -1.60 10.05
CA ASP A 26 17.85 -2.75 10.92
C ASP A 26 18.42 -2.32 12.29
N GLY A 27 18.36 -1.01 12.60
CA GLY A 27 18.96 -0.42 13.79
C GLY A 27 20.36 0.16 13.56
N LYS A 28 21.01 -0.16 12.44
CA LYS A 28 22.35 0.32 12.08
C LYS A 28 22.44 0.88 10.66
N TYR A 29 21.76 0.25 9.72
CA TYR A 29 21.80 0.60 8.30
C TYR A 29 20.39 0.72 7.73
N TYR A 30 20.29 1.52 6.65
CA TYR A 30 19.11 1.58 5.80
C TYR A 30 19.35 0.79 4.52
N SER A 31 18.40 -0.08 4.17
CA SER A 31 18.31 -0.71 2.86
C SER A 31 17.12 -0.13 2.11
N PHE A 32 17.31 0.27 0.86
CA PHE A 32 16.29 0.93 0.05
C PHE A 32 15.94 0.06 -1.17
N LEU A 33 14.64 -0.09 -1.43
CA LEU A 33 14.10 -0.75 -2.61
C LEU A 33 13.21 0.23 -3.36
N PRO A 34 13.69 0.82 -4.47
CA PRO A 34 12.84 1.62 -5.34
C PRO A 34 11.87 0.71 -6.10
N VAL A 35 10.58 1.05 -6.04
CA VAL A 35 9.50 0.40 -6.79
C VAL A 35 8.96 1.40 -7.80
N SER A 36 9.31 1.21 -9.07
CA SER A 36 8.80 2.01 -10.18
C SER A 36 7.49 1.42 -10.69
N PHE A 37 6.49 2.27 -10.93
CA PHE A 37 5.24 1.85 -11.56
C PHE A 37 5.28 2.26 -13.03
N GLY A 38 5.01 1.34 -13.95
CA GLY A 38 4.97 1.68 -15.37
C GLY A 38 3.82 2.64 -15.69
N GLY A 39 4.13 3.76 -16.35
CA GLY A 39 3.16 4.76 -16.82
C GLY A 39 3.23 6.10 -16.05
N GLU A 40 2.48 7.10 -16.51
CA GLU A 40 2.33 8.37 -15.78
C GLU A 40 1.63 8.08 -14.45
N VAL A 41 2.39 8.09 -13.37
CA VAL A 41 1.85 8.09 -12.02
C VAL A 41 1.63 9.56 -11.69
N GLU A 42 0.37 10.00 -11.67
CA GLU A 42 0.06 11.24 -10.96
C GLU A 42 0.70 11.16 -9.58
N TYR A 43 1.49 12.18 -9.23
CA TYR A 43 2.36 12.16 -8.06
C TYR A 43 1.59 11.69 -6.82
N LEU A 44 1.97 10.52 -6.30
CA LEU A 44 1.50 10.07 -4.99
C LEU A 44 1.92 11.11 -3.96
N LYS A 45 0.96 11.64 -3.20
CA LYS A 45 1.22 12.73 -2.25
C LYS A 45 1.34 12.25 -0.82
N SER A 46 0.81 11.07 -0.49
CA SER A 46 0.82 10.55 0.89
C SER A 46 0.71 9.03 0.97
N ILE A 47 0.97 8.51 2.17
CA ILE A 47 0.78 7.11 2.55
C ILE A 47 -0.02 7.06 3.85
N GLY A 48 -0.90 6.07 4.01
CA GLY A 48 -1.74 5.91 5.19
C GLY A 48 -2.17 4.47 5.42
N VAL A 49 -2.61 4.18 6.65
CA VAL A 49 -3.29 2.93 7.00
C VAL A 49 -4.79 3.18 6.93
N ILE A 50 -5.46 2.53 5.98
CA ILE A 50 -6.87 2.72 5.69
C ILE A 50 -7.67 1.67 6.45
N TYR A 51 -8.58 2.13 7.30
CA TYR A 51 -9.46 1.29 8.13
C TYR A 51 -10.87 1.13 7.56
N GLY A 52 -11.27 2.04 6.67
CA GLY A 52 -12.62 2.13 6.13
C GLY A 52 -12.70 3.14 5.00
N TYR A 53 -13.86 3.21 4.35
CA TYR A 53 -14.15 4.17 3.29
C TYR A 53 -15.60 4.64 3.40
N ALA A 54 -15.89 5.81 2.84
CA ALA A 54 -17.25 6.32 2.70
C ALA A 54 -17.61 6.42 1.22
N TYR A 55 -18.79 5.95 0.84
CA TYR A 55 -19.28 5.99 -0.54
C TYR A 55 -20.81 6.12 -0.53
N GLU A 56 -21.36 7.01 -1.36
CA GLU A 56 -22.81 7.25 -1.48
C GLU A 56 -23.52 7.51 -0.14
N GLY A 57 -22.87 8.22 0.78
CA GLY A 57 -23.44 8.56 2.10
C GLY A 57 -23.37 7.44 3.14
N HIS A 58 -22.74 6.30 2.81
CA HIS A 58 -22.54 5.19 3.72
C HIS A 58 -21.07 5.01 4.10
N CYS A 59 -20.82 4.65 5.35
CA CYS A 59 -19.49 4.31 5.85
C CYS A 59 -19.31 2.80 5.93
N TYR A 60 -18.18 2.31 5.44
CA TYR A 60 -17.83 0.90 5.39
C TYR A 60 -16.50 0.68 6.11
N LYS A 61 -16.45 -0.34 6.95
CA LYS A 61 -15.22 -0.77 7.61
C LYS A 61 -14.55 -1.86 6.78
N LEU A 62 -13.24 -1.74 6.57
CA LEU A 62 -12.48 -2.78 5.90
C LEU A 62 -12.29 -3.99 6.84
N PRO A 63 -12.37 -5.24 6.34
CA PRO A 63 -12.13 -6.44 7.15
C PRO A 63 -10.72 -6.48 7.76
N LYS A 64 -9.73 -5.97 7.02
CA LYS A 64 -8.33 -5.82 7.44
C LYS A 64 -7.87 -4.42 7.03
N PRO A 65 -7.18 -3.66 7.89
CA PRO A 65 -6.56 -2.41 7.50
C PRO A 65 -5.58 -2.60 6.35
N GLN A 66 -5.59 -1.67 5.39
CA GLN A 66 -4.71 -1.72 4.22
C GLN A 66 -3.77 -0.53 4.22
N ILE A 67 -2.48 -0.76 3.99
CA ILE A 67 -1.52 0.34 3.78
C ILE A 67 -1.66 0.79 2.34
N MET A 68 -1.94 2.08 2.12
CA MET A 68 -2.12 2.62 0.78
C MET A 68 -1.29 3.88 0.55
N CYS A 69 -0.68 3.99 -0.64
CA CYS A 69 -0.16 5.24 -1.17
C CYS A 69 -1.23 5.89 -2.05
N LEU A 70 -1.47 7.18 -1.82
CA LEU A 70 -2.61 7.91 -2.35
C LEU A 70 -2.16 9.21 -3.07
N SER A 71 -2.93 9.60 -4.08
CA SER A 71 -2.78 10.82 -4.90
C SER A 71 -3.05 12.11 -4.12
N GLU A 72 -3.76 12.04 -2.99
CA GLU A 72 -4.09 13.20 -2.16
C GLU A 72 -3.45 13.16 -0.77
N ARG A 73 -3.43 14.30 -0.09
CA ARG A 73 -3.00 14.40 1.31
C ARG A 73 -4.20 14.21 2.25
N PRO A 74 -3.99 13.64 3.46
CA PRO A 74 -5.06 13.53 4.43
C PRO A 74 -5.55 14.90 4.87
N THR A 75 -6.85 15.03 5.05
CA THR A 75 -7.51 16.16 5.68
C THR A 75 -8.15 15.73 6.99
N ALA A 76 -8.35 16.69 7.89
CA ALA A 76 -9.09 16.42 9.12
C ALA A 76 -10.53 16.01 8.76
N ILE A 77 -11.07 15.04 9.50
CA ILE A 77 -12.49 14.73 9.42
C ILE A 77 -13.24 15.99 9.86
N ALA A 78 -14.19 16.45 9.04
CA ALA A 78 -14.99 17.61 9.39
C ALA A 78 -15.70 17.35 10.73
N ASP A 79 -15.61 18.31 11.66
CA ASP A 79 -16.38 18.30 12.91
C ASP A 79 -17.87 18.48 12.56
N GLY A 80 -18.49 17.38 12.19
CA GLY A 80 -19.86 17.33 11.74
C GLY A 80 -20.40 15.95 12.05
N ASP A 81 -21.51 15.94 12.79
CA ASP A 81 -22.27 14.74 13.11
C ASP A 81 -22.63 14.05 11.79
N CYS A 82 -21.86 13.05 11.35
CA CYS A 82 -22.12 12.35 10.09
C CYS A 82 -23.46 11.58 10.13
N GLY A 83 -24.25 11.74 11.20
CA GLY A 83 -25.48 11.00 11.48
C GLY A 83 -25.25 9.50 11.59
N CYS A 84 -23.99 9.08 11.61
CA CYS A 84 -23.55 7.74 11.34
C CYS A 84 -22.60 7.31 12.47
N ASP A 85 -22.95 6.24 13.19
CA ASP A 85 -22.11 5.67 14.24
C ASP A 85 -20.95 4.86 13.62
N CYS A 86 -20.18 5.51 12.75
CA CYS A 86 -19.10 4.89 11.98
C CYS A 86 -17.83 4.70 12.81
N GLY A 87 -17.74 5.35 13.98
CA GLY A 87 -16.61 5.22 14.91
C GLY A 87 -15.31 5.91 14.48
N PHE A 88 -15.30 6.67 13.37
CA PHE A 88 -14.15 7.42 12.89
C PHE A 88 -14.25 8.90 13.28
N ASP A 89 -13.72 9.26 14.46
CA ASP A 89 -13.70 10.63 14.99
C ASP A 89 -12.28 11.22 14.90
N ALA A 90 -12.17 12.49 14.49
CA ALA A 90 -10.93 13.26 14.50
C ALA A 90 -10.24 13.27 15.88
N LYS A 91 -11.02 13.17 16.99
CA LYS A 91 -10.49 13.07 18.36
C LYS A 91 -9.58 11.87 18.59
N PHE A 92 -9.75 10.79 17.83
CA PHE A 92 -8.89 9.59 17.90
C PHE A 92 -7.70 9.65 16.94
N GLY A 93 -7.48 10.80 16.28
CA GLY A 93 -6.38 10.97 15.31
C GLY A 93 -6.67 10.40 13.93
N TYR A 94 -7.94 10.09 13.62
CA TYR A 94 -8.32 9.69 12.26
C TYR A 94 -8.32 10.89 11.32
N ALA A 95 -7.89 10.64 10.09
CA ALA A 95 -7.94 11.58 8.97
C ALA A 95 -8.61 10.91 7.78
N VAL A 96 -9.08 11.73 6.84
CA VAL A 96 -9.78 11.27 5.63
C VAL A 96 -9.03 11.70 4.38
N TRP A 97 -9.14 10.89 3.34
CA TRP A 97 -8.70 11.24 2.00
C TRP A 97 -9.95 11.33 1.11
N SER A 98 -10.10 12.45 0.41
CA SER A 98 -11.14 12.64 -0.60
C SER A 98 -10.52 12.42 -1.96
N ILE A 99 -10.83 11.28 -2.57
CA ILE A 99 -10.19 10.79 -3.81
C ILE A 99 -11.31 10.34 -4.75
N ASP A 100 -11.20 10.63 -6.05
CA ASP A 100 -12.16 10.12 -7.03
C ASP A 100 -12.02 8.59 -7.20
N LYS A 101 -13.14 7.90 -7.45
CA LYS A 101 -13.15 6.43 -7.59
C LYS A 101 -12.30 5.90 -8.76
N LEU A 102 -11.98 6.75 -9.75
CA LEU A 102 -11.15 6.39 -10.91
C LEU A 102 -9.68 6.77 -10.72
N GLU A 103 -9.32 7.44 -9.63
CA GLU A 103 -7.93 7.77 -9.33
C GLU A 103 -7.10 6.54 -8.96
N ARG A 104 -5.81 6.61 -9.27
CA ARG A 104 -4.86 5.54 -8.98
C ARG A 104 -4.49 5.54 -7.49
N ALA A 105 -4.53 4.35 -6.89
CA ALA A 105 -4.03 4.10 -5.55
C ALA A 105 -3.16 2.84 -5.54
N ILE A 106 -2.18 2.78 -4.63
CA ILE A 106 -1.28 1.64 -4.50
C ILE A 106 -1.52 1.00 -3.14
N SER A 107 -1.91 -0.27 -3.12
CA SER A 107 -2.06 -1.05 -1.89
C SER A 107 -0.79 -1.85 -1.61
N LEU A 108 -0.30 -1.80 -0.37
CA LEU A 108 0.88 -2.52 0.10
C LEU A 108 0.43 -3.61 1.08
N ASP A 109 0.74 -4.88 0.76
CA ASP A 109 0.59 -6.01 1.71
C ASP A 109 1.98 -6.44 2.19
N ILE A 110 2.25 -6.23 3.48
CA ILE A 110 3.49 -6.63 4.14
C ILE A 110 3.17 -7.79 5.08
N ARG A 111 3.91 -8.88 4.94
CA ARG A 111 3.78 -10.09 5.79
C ARG A 111 5.11 -10.39 6.47
N ALA A 112 5.05 -10.69 7.75
CA ALA A 112 6.19 -11.11 8.55
C ALA A 112 5.89 -12.51 9.10
N ASP A 113 6.65 -13.50 8.64
CA ASP A 113 6.65 -14.87 9.15
C ASP A 113 8.00 -15.53 8.75
N ASN A 114 8.21 -16.77 9.14
CA ASN A 114 9.38 -17.54 8.77
C ASN A 114 9.35 -17.93 7.26
N LEU A 115 10.52 -18.20 6.68
CA LEU A 115 10.65 -18.53 5.25
C LEU A 115 9.88 -19.78 4.83
N LYS A 116 9.72 -20.76 5.74
CA LYS A 116 8.90 -21.94 5.47
C LYS A 116 7.45 -21.53 5.25
N THR A 117 6.87 -20.70 6.13
CA THR A 117 5.50 -20.21 5.95
C THR A 117 5.38 -19.30 4.72
N LEU A 118 6.21 -18.25 4.61
CA LEU A 118 6.09 -17.22 3.57
C LEU A 118 6.39 -17.73 2.15
N VAL A 119 7.27 -18.73 2.01
CA VAL A 119 7.73 -19.18 0.69
C VAL A 119 7.37 -20.63 0.42
N LEU A 120 7.70 -21.56 1.32
CA LEU A 120 7.54 -22.98 1.04
C LEU A 120 6.07 -23.39 1.13
N ASP A 121 5.43 -23.22 2.28
CA ASP A 121 4.06 -23.66 2.55
C ASP A 121 3.04 -22.91 1.68
N GLU A 122 3.30 -21.64 1.32
CA GLU A 122 2.46 -20.89 0.38
C GLU A 122 2.56 -21.41 -1.06
N ASN A 123 3.67 -22.03 -1.47
CA ASN A 123 3.88 -22.48 -2.86
C ASN A 123 3.80 -24.01 -3.02
N LEU A 124 3.67 -24.77 -1.93
CA LEU A 124 3.49 -26.21 -1.97
C LEU A 124 2.06 -26.58 -2.45
N PRO A 125 1.92 -27.51 -3.41
CA PRO A 125 0.61 -27.97 -3.87
C PRO A 125 -0.12 -28.69 -2.72
N GLY A 126 -1.37 -28.28 -2.46
CA GLY A 126 -2.24 -28.85 -1.42
C GLY A 126 -2.63 -27.90 -0.28
N ASN A 127 -1.96 -26.74 -0.14
CA ASN A 127 -2.24 -25.76 0.92
C ASN A 127 -3.07 -24.53 0.46
N ARG A 128 -3.43 -24.47 -0.83
CA ARG A 128 -4.32 -23.45 -1.40
C ARG A 128 -5.67 -24.09 -1.77
N SER A 129 -6.77 -23.38 -1.57
CA SER A 129 -8.08 -23.84 -2.05
C SER A 129 -8.06 -23.99 -3.59
N PRO A 130 -8.76 -24.97 -4.19
CA PRO A 130 -8.74 -25.21 -5.64
C PRO A 130 -9.11 -23.97 -6.49
N LEU A 131 -9.92 -23.06 -5.93
CA LEU A 131 -10.33 -21.82 -6.57
C LEU A 131 -9.17 -20.82 -6.79
N ALA A 132 -8.10 -20.90 -6.00
CA ALA A 132 -6.92 -20.05 -6.16
C ALA A 132 -6.08 -20.40 -7.41
N TYR A 133 -6.16 -21.64 -7.90
CA TYR A 133 -5.51 -22.02 -9.16
C TYR A 133 -6.20 -21.41 -10.38
N ALA A 134 -7.53 -21.27 -10.34
CA ALA A 134 -8.32 -20.82 -11.49
C ALA A 134 -8.02 -19.37 -11.91
N GLN A 135 -7.67 -18.48 -10.97
CA GLN A 135 -7.34 -17.08 -11.28
C GLN A 135 -5.86 -16.85 -11.62
N THR A 136 -4.95 -17.76 -11.24
CA THR A 136 -3.50 -17.56 -11.44
C THR A 136 -2.93 -18.31 -12.66
N MET A 137 -3.68 -19.27 -13.23
CA MET A 137 -3.24 -20.03 -14.42
C MET A 137 -3.12 -19.18 -15.71
N ALA A 138 -3.55 -17.91 -15.70
CA ALA A 138 -3.45 -17.04 -16.87
C ALA A 138 -2.09 -16.31 -17.02
N LEU A 139 -1.22 -16.28 -16.00
CA LEU A 139 -0.06 -15.35 -16.01
C LEU A 139 1.27 -15.89 -15.47
N ALA A 140 1.43 -17.18 -15.20
CA ALA A 140 2.75 -17.73 -14.86
C ALA A 140 3.56 -18.04 -16.13
N PRO A 141 4.67 -17.33 -16.44
CA PRO A 141 5.51 -17.66 -17.57
C PRO A 141 6.19 -19.00 -17.33
N GLN A 142 5.84 -20.01 -18.13
CA GLN A 142 6.56 -21.28 -18.13
C GLN A 142 7.94 -21.08 -18.76
N ARG A 143 8.98 -21.43 -18.02
CA ARG A 143 10.33 -21.51 -18.57
C ARG A 143 10.41 -22.79 -19.41
N GLN A 144 10.46 -22.67 -20.73
CA GLN A 144 10.81 -23.77 -21.62
C GLN A 144 12.17 -24.33 -21.18
N ARG A 145 12.22 -25.63 -20.90
CA ARG A 145 13.48 -26.37 -20.77
C ARG A 145 13.81 -26.91 -22.15
N ASP A 146 14.96 -26.51 -22.68
CA ASP A 146 15.68 -27.27 -23.72
C ASP A 146 16.21 -28.58 -23.13
#